data_AF-A0A9E5V5R3-F1
#
_entry.id   AF-A0A9E5V5R3-F1
#
_cell.length_a   1.000
_cell.length_b   1.000
_cell.length_c   1.000
_cell.angle_alpha   90.00
_cell.angle_beta   90.00
_cell.angle_gamma   90.00
#
_symmetry.space_group_name_H-M   'P 1'
#
loop_
_entity.id
_entity.type
_entity.pdbx_description
1 polymer ?
#
loop_
_entity_poly.entity_id
_entity_poly.type
_entity_poly.pdbx_seq_one_letter_code
_entity_poly.pdbx_strand_id
1 'polypeptide(L)'
;MNVEQTPQCDGNDGKLSENATPLQKMQYEVQEELMKCINNSQMKDIFEKHGLTEEAISFEVLFDLHQMRSQHNTAIADTEVQSALKAIPATQIKLASCCWSWICRCCVQC
;
A
#
# COMPACT_ATOMS: atom_id res chain seq x y z
N MET A 1 20.34 -6.22 7.23
CA MET A 1 19.02 -6.73 6.82
C MET A 1 18.68 -6.06 5.51
N ASN A 2 18.60 -6.83 4.42
CA ASN A 2 18.29 -6.29 3.10
C ASN A 2 16.78 -6.15 2.99
N VAL A 3 16.31 -4.91 2.99
CA VAL A 3 14.94 -4.58 2.61
C VAL A 3 14.89 -4.80 1.10
N GLU A 4 14.19 -5.85 0.66
CA GLU A 4 13.87 -5.98 -0.76
C GLU A 4 13.10 -4.73 -1.18
N GLN A 5 13.74 -3.93 -2.02
CA GLN A 5 13.18 -2.70 -2.55
C GLN A 5 12.04 -3.07 -3.47
N THR A 6 10.84 -2.60 -3.12
CA THR A 6 9.74 -2.44 -4.07
C THR A 6 10.25 -1.73 -5.33
N PRO A 7 9.80 -2.13 -6.54
CA PRO A 7 10.19 -1.45 -7.77
C PRO A 7 9.92 0.05 -7.64
N GLN A 8 10.98 0.87 -7.74
CA GLN A 8 10.82 2.30 -7.99
C GLN A 8 10.20 2.43 -9.38
N CYS A 9 9.00 2.99 -9.46
CA CYS A 9 8.38 3.33 -10.74
C CYS A 9 8.78 4.75 -11.11
N ASP A 10 9.53 4.86 -12.20
CA ASP A 10 9.75 6.10 -12.95
C ASP A 10 8.41 6.76 -13.30
N GLY A 11 8.37 8.09 -13.22
CA GLY A 11 7.17 8.92 -13.34
C GLY A 11 6.46 8.84 -14.69
N ASN A 12 5.67 7.79 -14.89
CA ASN A 12 4.76 7.61 -16.00
C ASN A 12 3.40 7.22 -15.42
N ASP A 13 2.37 8.02 -15.71
CA ASP A 13 0.94 7.86 -15.39
C ASP A 13 0.59 6.53 -14.74
N GLY A 14 0.16 6.53 -13.47
CA GLY A 14 -0.11 5.38 -12.58
C GLY A 14 -1.06 4.31 -13.14
N LYS A 15 -0.66 3.68 -14.24
CA LYS A 15 -1.41 2.70 -15.01
C LYS A 15 -0.74 1.36 -14.78
N LEU A 16 -1.50 0.49 -14.13
CA LEU A 16 -1.08 -0.87 -13.89
C LEU A 16 -0.74 -1.56 -15.22
N SER A 17 0.41 -2.24 -15.28
CA SER A 17 0.80 -3.01 -16.47
C SER A 17 -0.28 -4.04 -16.82
N GLU A 18 -0.57 -4.22 -18.11
CA GLU A 18 -1.48 -5.28 -18.58
C GLU A 18 -1.03 -6.68 -18.14
N ASN A 19 0.29 -6.86 -17.92
CA ASN A 19 0.91 -8.09 -17.46
C ASN A 19 1.12 -8.16 -15.93
N ALA A 20 0.49 -7.26 -15.17
CA ALA A 20 0.61 -7.27 -13.72
C ALA A 20 0.09 -8.59 -13.13
N THR A 21 0.88 -9.15 -12.20
CA THR A 21 0.51 -10.31 -11.41
C THR A 21 -0.75 -10.01 -10.56
N PRO A 22 -1.52 -11.02 -10.15
CA PRO A 22 -2.65 -10.81 -9.26
C PRO A 22 -2.30 -10.07 -7.96
N LEU A 23 -1.11 -10.33 -7.40
CA LEU A 23 -0.64 -9.62 -6.21
C LEU A 23 -0.41 -8.13 -6.49
N GLN A 24 0.18 -7.77 -7.63
CA GLN A 24 0.37 -6.37 -8.03
C GLN A 24 -0.96 -5.67 -8.32
N LYS A 25 -1.93 -6.38 -8.91
CA LYS A 25 -3.31 -5.88 -9.08
C LYS A 25 -3.95 -5.57 -7.73
N MET A 26 -3.86 -6.50 -6.79
CA MET A 26 -4.37 -6.31 -5.42
C MET A 26 -3.70 -5.12 -4.71
N GLN A 27 -2.36 -4.99 -4.81
CA GLN A 27 -1.63 -3.85 -4.23
C GLN A 27 -2.10 -2.51 -4.82
N TYR A 28 -2.28 -2.47 -6.14
CA TYR A 28 -2.78 -1.28 -6.84
C TYR A 28 -4.20 -0.90 -6.40
N GLU A 29 -5.12 -1.86 -6.34
CA GLU A 29 -6.51 -1.63 -5.87
C GLU A 29 -6.53 -1.10 -4.43
N VAL A 30 -5.74 -1.71 -3.54
CA VAL A 30 -5.63 -1.28 -2.14
C VAL A 30 -5.04 0.14 -2.05
N GLN A 31 -4.05 0.46 -2.89
CA GLN A 31 -3.43 1.79 -2.90
C GLN A 31 -4.40 2.87 -3.40
N GLU A 32 -5.13 2.61 -4.48
CA GLU A 32 -6.15 3.53 -5.00
C GLU A 32 -7.21 3.84 -3.93
N GLU A 33 -7.71 2.83 -3.22
CA GLU A 33 -8.67 3.04 -2.14
C GLU A 33 -8.06 3.74 -0.93
N LEU A 34 -6.81 3.42 -0.55
CA LEU A 34 -6.11 4.14 0.51
C LEU A 34 -6.01 5.64 0.21
N MET A 35 -5.61 5.98 -1.01
CA MET A 35 -5.49 7.38 -1.44
C MET A 35 -6.84 8.10 -1.35
N LYS A 36 -7.93 7.47 -1.82
CA LYS A 36 -9.29 8.02 -1.69
C LYS A 36 -9.69 8.23 -0.24
N CYS A 37 -9.45 7.24 0.63
CA CYS A 37 -9.78 7.34 2.05
C CYS A 37 -9.05 8.51 2.72
N ILE A 38 -7.74 8.61 2.50
CA ILE A 38 -6.91 9.65 3.11
C ILE A 38 -7.27 11.03 2.55
N ASN A 39 -7.46 11.15 1.24
CA ASN A 39 -7.82 12.42 0.57
C ASN A 39 -9.22 12.93 0.95
N ASN A 40 -10.16 12.03 1.24
CA ASN A 40 -11.51 12.39 1.69
C ASN A 40 -11.65 12.48 3.22
N SER A 41 -10.57 12.26 3.97
CA SER A 41 -10.61 12.29 5.43
C SER A 41 -10.50 13.71 6.00
N GLN A 42 -10.90 13.88 7.26
CA GLN A 42 -10.62 15.09 8.04
C GLN A 42 -9.20 15.12 8.62
N MET A 43 -8.34 14.15 8.26
CA MET A 43 -7.00 14.05 8.85
C MET A 43 -6.18 15.31 8.61
N LYS A 44 -6.35 15.94 7.44
CA LYS A 44 -5.77 17.25 7.14
C LYS A 44 -6.10 18.28 8.22
N ASP A 45 -7.39 18.47 8.51
CA ASP A 45 -7.84 19.51 9.45
C ASP A 45 -7.38 19.20 10.88
N ILE A 46 -7.31 17.90 11.23
CA ILE A 46 -6.76 17.44 12.50
C ILE A 46 -5.26 17.76 12.60
N PHE A 47 -4.49 17.46 11.56
CA PHE A 47 -3.06 17.75 11.53
C PHE A 47 -2.77 19.25 11.61
N GLU A 48 -3.48 20.06 10.81
CA GLU A 48 -3.38 21.52 10.83
C GLU A 48 -3.74 22.09 12.21
N LYS A 49 -4.79 21.58 12.87
CA LYS A 49 -5.19 21.98 14.23
C LYS A 49 -4.09 21.77 15.27
N HIS A 50 -3.24 20.76 15.08
CA HIS A 50 -2.16 20.42 16.01
C HIS A 50 -0.80 20.96 15.57
N GLY A 51 -0.74 21.83 14.56
CA GLY A 51 0.53 22.38 14.05
C GLY A 51 1.40 21.34 13.35
N LEU A 52 0.84 20.19 12.98
CA LEU A 52 1.50 19.16 12.19
C LEU A 52 1.42 19.53 10.71
N THR A 53 2.13 20.60 10.37
CA THR A 53 2.19 21.20 9.03
C THR A 53 3.53 20.95 8.34
N GLU A 54 4.48 20.31 9.02
CA GLU A 54 5.83 19.96 8.53
C GLU A 54 6.15 18.44 8.61
N GLU A 55 7.11 18.02 7.79
CA GLU A 55 7.41 16.74 7.07
C GLU A 55 6.33 15.66 6.71
N ALA A 56 6.59 14.97 5.59
CA ALA A 56 5.67 14.10 4.86
C ALA A 56 5.12 12.95 5.72
N ILE A 57 3.81 12.95 5.97
CA ILE A 57 3.14 11.85 6.66
C ILE A 57 3.07 10.67 5.70
N SER A 58 3.78 9.59 6.03
CA SER A 58 3.69 8.32 5.31
C SER A 58 2.54 7.48 5.88
N PHE A 59 1.59 7.14 5.04
CA PHE A 59 0.58 6.13 5.34
C PHE A 59 0.99 4.82 4.71
N GLU A 60 0.86 3.72 5.47
CA GLU A 60 1.18 2.38 4.98
C GLU A 60 0.07 1.41 5.35
N VAL A 61 -0.30 0.56 4.41
CA VAL A 61 -1.16 -0.60 4.66
C VAL A 61 -0.26 -1.83 4.73
N LEU A 62 -0.09 -2.35 5.94
CA LEU A 62 0.70 -3.55 6.20
C LEU A 62 -0.24 -4.73 6.45
N PHE A 63 0.05 -5.86 5.82
CA PHE A 63 -0.69 -7.10 6.03
C PHE A 63 0.20 -8.14 6.68
N ASP A 64 -0.29 -8.77 7.75
CA ASP A 64 0.42 -9.84 8.45
C ASP A 64 0.28 -11.15 7.66
N LEU A 65 1.41 -11.66 7.18
CA LEU A 65 1.48 -12.88 6.39
C LEU A 65 1.39 -14.14 7.26
N HIS A 66 1.65 -14.06 8.56
CA HIS A 66 1.54 -15.21 9.46
C HIS A 66 0.11 -15.77 9.47
N GLN A 67 -0.90 -14.90 9.52
CA GLN A 67 -2.29 -15.32 9.45
C GLN A 67 -2.68 -15.90 8.09
N MET A 68 -2.08 -15.40 7.00
CA MET A 68 -2.33 -15.88 5.64
C MET A 68 -1.66 -17.21 5.33
N ARG A 69 -0.54 -17.52 5.99
CA ARG A 69 0.15 -18.81 5.88
C ARG A 69 -0.47 -19.92 6.71
N SER A 70 -1.41 -19.60 7.61
CA SER A 70 -2.12 -20.60 8.39
C SER A 70 -2.80 -21.61 7.45
N GLN A 71 -2.60 -22.90 7.71
CA GLN A 71 -3.16 -23.99 6.91
C GLN A 71 -4.70 -23.99 6.87
N HIS A 72 -5.34 -23.25 7.78
CA HIS A 72 -6.79 -23.11 7.87
C HIS A 72 -7.33 -21.82 7.24
N ASN A 73 -6.48 -20.99 6.64
CA ASN A 73 -6.94 -19.75 6.03
C ASN A 73 -7.53 -20.00 4.64
N THR A 74 -8.86 -20.07 4.57
CA THR A 74 -9.64 -20.19 3.33
C THR A 74 -10.13 -18.83 2.81
N ALA A 75 -9.73 -17.70 3.42
CA ALA A 75 -10.24 -16.39 3.07
C ALA A 75 -9.74 -15.90 1.70
N ILE A 76 -8.61 -16.43 1.22
CA ILE A 76 -8.07 -16.13 -0.10
C ILE A 76 -8.47 -17.27 -1.04
N ALA A 77 -9.50 -17.04 -1.85
CA ALA A 77 -9.96 -18.00 -2.84
C ALA A 77 -9.01 -18.09 -4.05
N ASP A 78 -8.25 -17.01 -4.32
CA ASP A 78 -7.29 -16.96 -5.43
C ASP A 78 -6.01 -17.72 -5.07
N THR A 79 -5.80 -18.84 -5.75
CA THR A 79 -4.65 -19.73 -5.53
C THR A 79 -3.32 -19.12 -5.96
N GLU A 80 -3.32 -18.21 -6.94
CA GLU A 80 -2.12 -17.53 -7.42
C GLU A 80 -1.67 -16.46 -6.42
N VAL A 81 -2.61 -15.64 -5.93
CA VAL A 81 -2.37 -14.69 -4.84
C VAL A 81 -1.89 -15.42 -3.58
N GLN A 82 -2.55 -16.52 -3.21
CA GLN A 82 -2.16 -17.29 -2.04
C GLN A 82 -0.74 -17.89 -2.18
N SER A 83 -0.38 -18.36 -3.38
CA SER A 83 0.96 -18.90 -3.65
C SER A 83 2.03 -17.82 -3.61
N ALA A 84 1.76 -16.65 -4.22
CA ALA A 84 2.66 -15.51 -4.18
C ALA A 84 2.92 -15.02 -2.75
N LEU A 85 1.87 -14.91 -1.92
CA LEU A 85 1.98 -14.48 -0.52
C LEU A 85 2.74 -15.49 0.35
N LYS A 86 2.61 -16.80 0.08
CA LYS A 86 3.37 -17.86 0.75
C LYS A 86 4.85 -17.84 0.38
N ALA A 87 5.19 -17.41 -0.84
CA ALA A 87 6.57 -17.35 -1.33
C ALA A 87 7.38 -16.18 -0.74
N ILE A 88 6.72 -15.11 -0.29
CA ILE A 88 7.40 -13.98 0.36
C ILE A 88 8.00 -14.46 1.69
N PRO A 89 9.28 -14.21 1.99
CA PRO A 89 9.89 -14.67 3.24
C PRO A 89 9.57 -13.79 4.46
N ALA A 90 9.18 -12.53 4.24
CA ALA A 90 8.87 -11.56 5.29
C ALA A 90 7.65 -11.96 6.14
N THR A 91 7.53 -11.41 7.35
CA THR A 91 6.35 -11.60 8.22
C THR A 91 5.19 -10.69 7.86
N GLN A 92 5.48 -9.58 7.17
CA GLN A 92 4.50 -8.61 6.72
C GLN A 92 4.76 -8.26 5.25
N ILE A 93 3.70 -7.90 4.54
CA ILE A 93 3.79 -7.28 3.23
C ILE A 93 3.20 -5.88 3.30
N LYS A 94 3.87 -4.93 2.65
CA LYS A 94 3.30 -3.61 2.39
C LYS A 94 2.42 -3.71 1.14
N LEU A 95 1.12 -3.48 1.31
CA LEU A 95 0.16 -3.52 0.21
C LEU A 95 0.02 -2.18 -0.48
N ALA A 96 0.14 -1.09 0.28
CA ALA A 96 0.08 0.26 -0.25
C ALA A 96 0.89 1.19 0.65
N SER A 97 1.45 2.24 0.05
CA SER A 97 1.95 3.40 0.77
C SER A 97 1.60 4.68 0.03
N CYS A 98 1.40 5.75 0.78
CA CYS A 98 1.29 7.07 0.20
C CYS A 98 1.91 8.13 1.12
N CYS A 99 2.43 9.17 0.50
CA CYS A 99 3.08 10.31 1.12
C CYS A 99 2.11 11.48 1.03
N TRP A 100 1.76 12.05 2.17
CA TRP A 100 0.94 13.25 2.19
C TRP A 100 1.75 14.44 1.69
N SER A 101 1.38 14.98 0.52
CA SER A 101 1.95 16.18 -0.07
C SER A 101 1.16 17.40 0.38
N TRP A 102 1.83 18.42 0.94
CA TRP A 102 1.15 19.67 1.26
C TRP A 102 0.93 20.58 0.05
N ILE A 103 1.70 20.42 -1.03
CA ILE A 103 1.52 21.20 -2.26
C ILE A 103 0.14 20.90 -2.85
N CYS A 104 -0.20 19.61 -2.91
CA CYS A 104 -1.46 19.14 -3.46
C CYS A 104 -2.51 18.86 -2.38
N ARG A 105 -2.13 18.94 -1.10
CA ARG A 105 -2.95 18.60 0.08
C ARG A 105 -3.63 17.24 -0.06
N CYS A 106 -2.88 16.27 -0.57
CA CYS A 106 -3.35 14.93 -0.85
C CYS A 106 -2.24 13.90 -0.63
N CYS A 107 -2.64 12.66 -0.40
CA CYS A 107 -1.76 11.52 -0.52
C CYS A 107 -1.41 11.29 -1.99
N VAL A 108 -0.11 11.23 -2.26
CA VAL A 108 0.47 10.79 -3.53
C VAL A 108 1.31 9.55 -3.27
N GLN A 109 1.56 8.76 -4.30
CA GLN A 109 2.43 7.60 -4.17
C GLN A 109 3.83 8.01 -3.67
N CYS A 110 4.32 7.33 -2.62
CA CYS A 110 5.75 7.20 -2.35
C CYS A 110 6.27 6.01 -3.18
#